data_AF-A0A3M1IJN4-F1
#
_entry.id   AF-A0A3M1IJN4-F1
#
_cell.length_a   1.000
_cell.length_b   1.000
_cell.length_c   1.000
_cell.angle_alpha   90.00
_cell.angle_beta   90.00
_cell.angle_gamma   90.00
#
_symmetry.space_group_name_H-M   'P 1'
#
loop_
_entity.id
_entity.type
_entity.pdbx_description
1 polymer ?
#
loop_
_entity_poly.entity_id
_entity_poly.type
_entity_poly.pdbx_seq_one_letter_code
_entity_poly.pdbx_strand_id
1 'polypeptide(L)'
;AANERHIRELEKVANLSESEAREQILEAVRAKAETDAMALIKNAMEEAKATAAKNAKKIVIQTIQRTCAEYTIENTVSVFNLDSDDLKGQIIGREGRNIRALEAATGAEIIVDDTPEAIVISSFDPIRREVCRLSLKRLVADGRIHPARIEEVVAKTRKQIDEQIREIGERTVIDLDIHGLNPYLVKMVGRMRFRSSYGQNLLKHSIETAHLCAAMAAELGLTPKQVKLAKRAGLLHDIGKVTEEASELSHALIGMELCEKYNEHPAVVNAVGAHHDEIEMNNILSPIIQACDAISGARPGARREILESYLKRIKDLEELALGHEGVEKAFAMQAGRELRVIVEAEKVSDSYADDLSFMISQKIQDEMQYPGQIKVTVIREKRAVNYAR
;
A
#
# COMPACT_ATOMS: atom_id res chain seq x y z
N ALA A 1 47.52 -66.58 39.55
CA ALA A 1 48.99 -66.60 39.58
C ALA A 1 49.64 -66.07 38.29
N ALA A 2 49.68 -66.80 37.17
CA ALA A 2 50.36 -66.32 35.94
C ALA A 2 49.65 -65.13 35.28
N ASN A 3 48.32 -65.14 35.26
CA ASN A 3 47.51 -64.06 34.69
C ASN A 3 47.62 -62.76 35.51
N GLU A 4 47.56 -62.84 36.85
CA GLU A 4 47.77 -61.68 37.74
C GLU A 4 49.19 -61.09 37.63
N ARG A 5 50.20 -61.92 37.36
CA ARG A 5 51.57 -61.46 37.13
C ARG A 5 51.69 -60.70 35.81
N HIS A 6 51.00 -61.18 34.77
CA HIS A 6 50.95 -60.53 33.46
C HIS A 6 50.19 -59.21 33.51
N ILE A 7 49.07 -59.15 34.24
CA ILE A 7 48.30 -57.93 34.49
C ILE A 7 49.15 -56.89 35.21
N ARG A 8 49.87 -57.26 36.28
CA ARG A 8 50.77 -56.34 37.01
C ARG A 8 51.93 -55.79 36.17
N GLU A 9 52.49 -56.60 35.27
CA GLU A 9 53.54 -56.15 34.35
C GLU A 9 52.98 -55.15 33.33
N LEU A 10 51.77 -55.39 32.83
CA LEU A 10 51.06 -54.46 31.94
C LEU A 10 50.67 -53.16 32.65
N GLU A 11 50.20 -53.21 33.90
CA GLU A 11 49.91 -52.04 34.74
C GLU A 11 51.16 -51.19 34.99
N LYS A 12 52.32 -51.82 35.18
CA LYS A 12 53.62 -51.14 35.30
C LYS A 12 54.05 -50.42 34.02
N VAL A 13 53.77 -51.00 32.85
CA VAL A 13 54.11 -50.40 31.55
C VAL A 13 53.14 -49.28 31.18
N ALA A 14 51.85 -49.43 31.52
CA ALA A 14 50.81 -48.44 31.28
C ALA A 14 50.78 -47.30 32.32
N ASN A 15 51.49 -47.46 33.45
CA ASN A 15 51.52 -46.51 34.58
C ASN A 15 50.12 -46.19 35.15
N LEU A 16 49.17 -47.11 34.96
CA LEU A 16 47.77 -47.01 35.36
C LEU A 16 47.33 -48.38 35.87
N SER A 17 46.55 -48.39 36.95
CA SER A 17 45.85 -49.60 37.41
C SER A 17 44.68 -49.95 36.47
N GLU A 18 44.25 -51.21 36.48
CA GLU A 18 43.09 -51.66 35.70
C GLU A 18 41.83 -50.80 35.95
N SER A 19 41.60 -50.34 37.19
CA SER A 19 40.45 -49.49 37.51
C SER A 19 40.58 -48.08 36.94
N GLU A 20 41.77 -47.47 37.00
CA GLU A 20 42.02 -46.13 36.48
C GLU A 20 41.90 -46.09 34.94
N ALA A 21 42.42 -47.11 34.26
CA ALA A 21 42.27 -47.25 32.81
C ALA A 21 40.79 -47.39 32.40
N ARG A 22 40.03 -48.18 33.16
CA ARG A 22 38.58 -48.35 32.92
C ARG A 22 37.81 -47.05 33.14
N GLU A 23 38.15 -46.28 34.16
CA GLU A 23 37.51 -45.01 34.48
C GLU A 23 37.79 -43.95 33.41
N GLN A 24 39.04 -43.81 32.96
CA GLN A 24 39.40 -42.92 31.86
C GLN A 24 38.69 -43.27 30.55
N ILE A 25 38.56 -44.57 30.23
CA ILE A 25 37.80 -45.01 29.05
C ILE A 25 36.32 -44.64 29.19
N LEU A 26 35.73 -44.86 30.36
CA LEU A 26 34.33 -44.49 30.60
C LEU A 26 34.10 -42.98 30.52
N GLU A 27 35.04 -42.18 31.01
CA GLU A 27 35.00 -40.72 30.93
C GLU A 27 35.14 -40.23 29.48
N ALA A 28 36.06 -40.79 28.71
CA ALA A 28 36.23 -40.50 27.28
C ALA A 28 34.97 -40.89 26.47
N VAL A 29 34.35 -42.03 26.78
CA VAL A 29 33.10 -42.47 26.15
C VAL A 29 31.95 -41.53 26.52
N ARG A 30 31.85 -41.08 27.77
CA ARG A 30 30.85 -40.08 28.19
C ARG A 30 31.04 -38.75 27.47
N ALA A 31 32.25 -38.21 27.44
CA ALA A 31 32.56 -36.95 26.75
C ALA A 31 32.26 -37.03 25.24
N LYS A 32 32.56 -38.17 24.61
CA LYS A 32 32.22 -38.41 23.21
C LYS A 32 30.70 -38.49 23.00
N ALA A 33 29.98 -39.22 23.86
CA ALA A 33 28.53 -39.33 23.78
C ALA A 33 27.83 -37.97 23.98
N GLU A 34 28.32 -37.12 24.89
CA GLU A 34 27.83 -35.75 25.07
C GLU A 34 28.07 -34.90 23.82
N THR A 35 29.26 -35.00 23.22
CA THR A 35 29.58 -34.27 21.98
C THR A 35 28.68 -34.71 20.82
N ASP A 36 28.49 -36.02 20.64
CA ASP A 36 27.63 -36.59 19.62
C ASP A 36 26.16 -36.19 19.85
N ALA A 37 25.70 -36.18 21.11
CA ALA A 37 24.36 -35.72 21.47
C ALA A 37 24.16 -34.23 21.16
N MET A 38 25.13 -33.37 21.46
CA MET A 38 25.07 -31.95 21.11
C MET A 38 25.03 -31.74 19.58
N ALA A 39 25.79 -32.52 18.82
CA ALA A 39 25.76 -32.47 17.36
C ALA A 39 24.38 -32.89 16.81
N LEU A 40 23.78 -33.95 17.36
CA LEU A 40 22.42 -34.38 17.00
C LEU A 40 21.38 -33.31 17.32
N ILE A 41 21.43 -32.71 18.52
CA ILE A 41 20.53 -31.64 18.94
C ILE A 41 20.66 -30.43 18.01
N LYS A 42 21.90 -30.03 17.68
CA LYS A 42 22.16 -28.91 16.77
C LYS A 42 21.61 -29.20 15.36
N ASN A 43 21.88 -30.37 14.80
CA ASN A 43 21.39 -30.77 13.48
C ASN A 43 19.86 -30.82 13.45
N ALA A 44 19.22 -31.38 14.48
CA ALA A 44 17.76 -31.41 14.59
C ALA A 44 17.15 -30.00 14.68
N MET A 45 17.79 -29.07 15.40
CA MET A 45 17.35 -27.67 15.45
C MET A 45 17.52 -26.95 14.11
N GLU A 46 18.61 -27.19 13.39
CA GLU A 46 18.85 -26.61 12.07
C GLU A 46 17.84 -27.13 11.04
N GLU A 47 17.57 -28.45 11.04
CA GLU A 47 16.57 -29.07 10.18
C GLU A 47 15.15 -28.58 10.50
N ALA A 48 14.82 -28.44 11.78
CA ALA A 48 13.54 -27.87 12.21
C ALA A 48 13.38 -26.42 11.72
N LYS A 49 14.42 -25.59 11.84
CA LYS A 49 14.42 -24.20 11.33
C LYS A 49 14.26 -24.15 9.80
N ALA A 50 14.99 -24.99 9.07
CA ALA A 50 14.90 -25.06 7.61
C ALA A 50 13.49 -25.50 7.16
N THR A 51 12.92 -26.49 7.82
CA THR A 51 11.58 -27.01 7.54
C THR A 51 10.51 -25.96 7.88
N ALA A 52 10.64 -25.28 9.01
CA ALA A 52 9.74 -24.19 9.41
C ALA A 52 9.75 -23.05 8.38
N ALA A 53 10.93 -22.62 7.91
CA ALA A 53 11.04 -21.59 6.89
C ALA A 53 10.37 -21.99 5.57
N LYS A 54 10.51 -23.26 5.16
CA LYS A 54 9.84 -23.80 3.96
C LYS A 54 8.32 -23.81 4.13
N ASN A 55 7.82 -24.25 5.29
CA ASN A 55 6.39 -24.28 5.58
C ASN A 55 5.80 -22.88 5.68
N ALA A 56 6.48 -21.93 6.31
CA ALA A 56 6.04 -20.53 6.39
C ALA A 56 5.88 -19.91 4.99
N LYS A 57 6.88 -20.10 4.10
CA LYS A 57 6.78 -19.66 2.70
C LYS A 57 5.58 -20.29 1.99
N LYS A 58 5.33 -21.59 2.20
CA LYS A 58 4.19 -22.29 1.62
C LYS A 58 2.87 -21.69 2.08
N ILE A 59 2.70 -21.44 3.38
CA ILE A 59 1.51 -20.83 3.97
C ILE A 59 1.25 -19.44 3.37
N VAL A 60 2.29 -18.60 3.31
CA VAL A 60 2.17 -17.25 2.71
C VAL A 60 1.75 -17.34 1.25
N ILE A 61 2.39 -18.19 0.44
CA ILE A 61 2.03 -18.36 -0.98
C ILE A 61 0.59 -18.84 -1.13
N GLN A 62 0.17 -19.85 -0.36
CA GLN A 62 -1.19 -20.38 -0.41
C GLN A 62 -2.23 -19.33 0.01
N THR A 63 -1.90 -18.52 1.01
CA THR A 63 -2.75 -17.41 1.48
C THR A 63 -2.93 -16.37 0.38
N ILE A 64 -1.86 -15.96 -0.29
CA ILE A 64 -1.90 -15.00 -1.40
C ILE A 64 -2.73 -15.55 -2.57
N GLN A 65 -2.50 -16.81 -2.97
CA GLN A 65 -3.17 -17.42 -4.12
C GLN A 65 -4.70 -17.50 -3.97
N ARG A 66 -5.20 -17.66 -2.74
CA ARG A 66 -6.65 -17.74 -2.47
C ARG A 66 -7.36 -16.39 -2.49
N THR A 67 -6.62 -15.28 -2.46
CA THR A 67 -7.17 -13.93 -2.32
C THR A 67 -6.95 -13.08 -3.59
N CYS A 68 -6.90 -13.70 -4.78
CA CYS A 68 -6.79 -12.96 -6.04
C CYS A 68 -8.10 -12.26 -6.41
N ALA A 69 -8.28 -11.02 -5.96
CA ALA A 69 -9.21 -10.07 -6.53
C ALA A 69 -8.42 -8.85 -7.06
N GLU A 70 -8.79 -8.37 -8.23
CA GLU A 70 -8.26 -7.14 -8.82
C GLU A 70 -9.03 -5.95 -8.24
N TYR A 71 -8.34 -5.00 -7.60
CA TYR A 71 -8.94 -3.78 -7.07
C TYR A 71 -8.32 -2.54 -7.71
N THR A 72 -9.20 -1.67 -8.21
CA THR A 72 -8.85 -0.38 -8.82
C THR A 72 -8.45 0.67 -7.78
N ILE A 73 -7.47 1.50 -8.16
CA ILE A 73 -6.94 2.64 -7.40
C ILE A 73 -7.95 3.80 -7.50
N GLU A 74 -8.22 4.50 -6.39
CA GLU A 74 -9.05 5.71 -6.39
C GLU A 74 -8.17 6.93 -6.01
N ASN A 75 -8.17 7.96 -6.86
CA ASN A 75 -7.38 9.18 -6.65
C ASN A 75 -7.92 10.02 -5.49
N THR A 76 -7.00 10.64 -4.75
CA THR A 76 -7.26 11.42 -3.52
C THR A 76 -7.69 12.87 -3.76
N VAL A 77 -7.74 13.32 -5.02
CA VAL A 77 -8.22 14.66 -5.39
C VAL A 77 -9.53 14.52 -6.14
N SER A 78 -10.55 15.24 -5.67
CA SER A 78 -11.85 15.32 -6.35
C SER A 78 -11.88 16.59 -7.17
N VAL A 79 -11.58 16.45 -8.47
CA VAL A 79 -11.82 17.52 -9.45
C VAL A 79 -13.29 17.45 -9.85
N PHE A 80 -14.00 18.56 -9.70
CA PHE A 80 -15.37 18.69 -10.19
C PHE A 80 -15.36 19.44 -11.51
N ASN A 81 -15.59 18.71 -12.60
CA ASN A 81 -15.68 19.28 -13.94
C ASN A 81 -17.07 19.90 -14.15
N LEU A 82 -17.11 21.03 -14.82
CA LEU A 82 -18.29 21.81 -15.15
C LEU A 82 -18.50 21.82 -16.67
N ASP A 83 -19.75 21.93 -17.09
CA ASP A 83 -20.10 21.96 -18.52
C ASP A 83 -19.89 23.35 -19.14
N SER A 84 -19.64 24.39 -18.34
CA SER A 84 -19.34 25.75 -18.79
C SER A 84 -18.80 26.65 -17.66
N ASP A 85 -18.08 27.71 -18.02
CA ASP A 85 -17.64 28.75 -17.08
C ASP A 85 -18.79 29.62 -16.53
N ASP A 86 -19.93 29.69 -17.22
CA ASP A 86 -21.13 30.35 -16.70
C ASP A 86 -21.64 29.67 -15.42
N LEU A 87 -21.59 28.33 -15.38
CA LEU A 87 -21.91 27.56 -14.18
C LEU A 87 -20.88 27.81 -13.07
N LYS A 88 -19.59 27.94 -13.42
CA LYS A 88 -18.53 28.32 -12.48
C LYS A 88 -18.86 29.66 -11.82
N GLY A 89 -19.27 30.66 -12.61
CA GLY A 89 -19.71 31.97 -12.12
C GLY A 89 -20.93 31.91 -11.18
N GLN A 90 -21.91 31.05 -11.47
CA GLN A 90 -23.08 30.84 -10.61
C GLN A 90 -22.72 30.15 -9.28
N ILE A 91 -21.79 29.19 -9.31
CA ILE A 91 -21.29 28.50 -8.12
C ILE A 91 -20.54 29.47 -7.21
N ILE A 92 -19.70 30.36 -7.77
CA ILE A 92 -19.03 31.42 -7.01
C ILE A 92 -20.06 32.37 -6.40
N GLY A 93 -21.02 32.82 -7.22
CA GLY A 93 -22.01 33.81 -6.84
C GLY A 93 -21.40 35.20 -6.67
N ARG A 94 -22.26 36.22 -6.49
CA ARG A 94 -21.80 37.60 -6.28
C ARG A 94 -20.93 37.68 -5.02
N GLU A 95 -19.73 38.23 -5.14
CA GLU A 95 -18.74 38.37 -4.06
C GLU A 95 -18.35 37.05 -3.37
N GLY A 96 -18.49 35.91 -4.06
CA GLY A 96 -18.17 34.59 -3.51
C GLY A 96 -19.20 34.08 -2.48
N ARG A 97 -20.38 34.70 -2.38
CA ARG A 97 -21.39 34.36 -1.36
C ARG A 97 -21.83 32.90 -1.37
N ASN A 98 -21.87 32.28 -2.56
CA ASN A 98 -22.38 30.92 -2.72
C ASN A 98 -21.29 29.91 -2.34
N ILE A 99 -20.04 30.16 -2.71
CA ILE A 99 -18.88 29.38 -2.24
C ILE A 99 -18.80 29.44 -0.72
N ARG A 100 -18.83 30.63 -0.11
CA ARG A 100 -18.79 30.74 1.37
C ARG A 100 -19.92 29.97 2.05
N ALA A 101 -21.13 29.98 1.48
CA ALA A 101 -22.25 29.20 2.00
C ALA A 101 -22.02 27.69 1.86
N LEU A 102 -21.45 27.24 0.74
CA LEU A 102 -21.07 25.83 0.53
C LEU A 102 -19.97 25.40 1.51
N GLU A 103 -18.93 26.21 1.66
CA GLU A 103 -17.81 25.94 2.58
C GLU A 103 -18.31 25.89 4.02
N ALA A 104 -19.15 26.85 4.43
CA ALA A 104 -19.74 26.87 5.77
C ALA A 104 -20.66 25.66 6.03
N ALA A 105 -21.50 25.28 5.06
CA ALA A 105 -22.43 24.16 5.21
C ALA A 105 -21.72 22.79 5.20
N THR A 106 -20.72 22.63 4.33
CA THR A 106 -20.02 21.35 4.12
C THR A 106 -18.81 21.16 5.04
N GLY A 107 -18.15 22.25 5.43
CA GLY A 107 -16.86 22.24 6.11
C GLY A 107 -15.69 21.82 5.22
N ALA A 108 -15.85 21.90 3.89
CA ALA A 108 -14.80 21.72 2.89
C ALA A 108 -14.39 23.08 2.32
N GLU A 109 -13.16 23.18 1.81
CA GLU A 109 -12.63 24.38 1.14
C GLU A 109 -12.76 24.19 -0.37
N ILE A 110 -13.22 25.23 -1.06
CA ILE A 110 -13.44 25.20 -2.50
C ILE A 110 -12.43 26.13 -3.16
N ILE A 111 -11.45 25.54 -3.83
CA ILE A 111 -10.41 26.28 -4.53
C ILE A 111 -10.85 26.49 -5.96
N VAL A 112 -10.98 27.77 -6.32
CA VAL A 112 -11.28 28.22 -7.67
C VAL A 112 -10.04 28.90 -8.21
N ASP A 113 -9.43 28.27 -9.21
CA ASP A 113 -8.24 28.79 -9.91
C ASP A 113 -8.61 29.19 -11.35
N ASP A 114 -7.63 29.73 -12.09
CA ASP A 114 -7.76 30.13 -13.50
C ASP A 114 -7.97 28.93 -14.45
N THR A 115 -7.98 27.70 -13.94
CA THR A 115 -8.32 26.51 -14.72
C THR A 115 -9.77 26.59 -15.21
N PRO A 116 -10.03 26.62 -16.53
CA PRO A 116 -11.39 26.69 -17.06
C PRO A 116 -12.18 25.43 -16.70
N GLU A 117 -13.50 25.59 -16.52
CA GLU A 117 -14.43 24.46 -16.36
C GLU A 117 -14.16 23.51 -15.17
N ALA A 118 -13.32 23.88 -14.22
CA ALA A 118 -12.97 23.03 -13.08
C ALA A 118 -13.01 23.75 -11.74
N ILE A 119 -13.48 23.04 -10.72
CA ILE A 119 -13.42 23.45 -9.31
C ILE A 119 -12.75 22.33 -8.50
N VAL A 120 -11.79 22.71 -7.64
CA VAL A 120 -11.08 21.76 -6.78
C VAL A 120 -11.68 21.80 -5.38
N ILE A 121 -12.10 20.63 -4.89
CA ILE A 121 -12.65 20.49 -3.53
C ILE A 121 -11.56 19.93 -2.61
N SER A 122 -11.13 20.74 -1.65
CA SER A 122 -10.13 20.37 -0.65
C SER A 122 -10.79 20.15 0.71
N SER A 123 -10.44 19.06 1.39
CA SER A 123 -10.82 18.83 2.78
C SER A 123 -9.98 17.70 3.36
N PHE A 124 -9.61 17.79 4.63
CA PHE A 124 -8.96 16.69 5.35
C PHE A 124 -9.92 15.53 5.62
N ASP A 125 -11.22 15.82 5.76
CA ASP A 125 -12.25 14.80 5.94
C ASP A 125 -12.82 14.39 4.57
N PRO A 126 -12.61 13.15 4.12
CA PRO A 126 -13.10 12.70 2.83
C PRO A 126 -14.63 12.71 2.72
N ILE A 127 -15.35 12.56 3.84
CA ILE A 127 -16.81 12.59 3.84
C ILE A 127 -17.31 13.99 3.57
N ARG A 128 -16.66 15.03 4.15
CA ARG A 128 -17.00 16.43 3.84
C ARG A 128 -16.78 16.74 2.37
N ARG A 129 -15.68 16.23 1.80
CA ARG A 129 -15.38 16.37 0.37
C ARG A 129 -16.47 15.73 -0.50
N GLU A 130 -16.90 14.53 -0.14
CA GLU A 130 -17.94 13.82 -0.88
C GLU A 130 -19.33 14.48 -0.74
N VAL A 131 -19.68 14.93 0.46
CA VAL A 131 -20.90 15.73 0.70
C VAL A 131 -20.89 16.99 -0.15
N CYS A 132 -19.76 17.71 -0.21
CA CYS A 132 -19.61 18.90 -1.04
C CYS A 132 -19.77 18.58 -2.53
N ARG A 133 -19.04 17.58 -3.03
CA ARG A 133 -19.09 17.13 -4.43
C ARG A 133 -20.50 16.73 -4.87
N LEU A 134 -21.20 15.93 -4.06
CA LEU A 134 -22.54 15.47 -4.39
C LEU A 134 -23.58 16.59 -4.26
N SER A 135 -23.40 17.51 -3.31
CA SER A 135 -24.26 18.69 -3.16
C SER A 135 -24.10 19.64 -4.35
N LEU A 136 -22.86 19.91 -4.78
CA LEU A 136 -22.56 20.69 -5.99
C LEU A 136 -23.21 20.06 -7.23
N LYS A 137 -23.07 18.75 -7.41
CA LYS A 137 -23.72 18.02 -8.52
C LYS A 137 -25.24 18.24 -8.56
N ARG A 138 -25.89 18.22 -7.39
CA ARG A 138 -27.34 18.44 -7.27
C ARG A 138 -27.75 19.88 -7.55
N LEU A 139 -26.99 20.83 -7.02
CA LEU A 139 -27.23 22.26 -7.20
C LEU A 139 -27.07 22.69 -8.65
N VAL A 140 -26.05 22.16 -9.35
CA VAL A 140 -25.84 22.39 -10.79
C VAL A 140 -26.99 21.80 -11.61
N ALA A 141 -27.41 20.56 -11.30
CA ALA A 141 -28.53 19.93 -11.99
C ALA A 141 -29.88 20.64 -11.78
N ASP A 142 -30.09 21.26 -10.61
CA ASP A 142 -31.28 22.06 -10.28
C ASP A 142 -31.22 23.49 -10.85
N GLY A 143 -30.02 23.99 -11.19
CA GLY A 143 -29.79 25.34 -11.72
C GLY A 143 -30.03 26.48 -10.71
N ARG A 144 -30.34 26.16 -9.45
CA ARG A 144 -30.66 27.14 -8.40
C ARG A 144 -29.60 27.12 -7.29
N ILE A 145 -28.67 28.08 -7.37
CA ILE A 145 -27.55 28.18 -6.45
C ILE A 145 -27.65 29.46 -5.62
N HIS A 146 -28.21 29.35 -4.41
CA HIS A 146 -28.27 30.44 -3.43
C HIS A 146 -28.17 29.88 -1.99
N PRO A 147 -27.76 30.69 -0.99
CA PRO A 147 -27.38 30.19 0.33
C PRO A 147 -28.41 29.27 1.01
N ALA A 148 -29.69 29.67 1.06
CA ALA A 148 -30.73 28.84 1.69
C ALA A 148 -30.91 27.47 1.00
N ARG A 149 -30.77 27.40 -0.32
CA ARG A 149 -30.88 26.14 -1.07
C ARG A 149 -29.64 25.28 -0.89
N ILE A 150 -28.46 25.90 -0.83
CA ILE A 150 -27.20 25.23 -0.52
C ILE A 150 -27.30 24.51 0.82
N GLU A 151 -27.73 25.20 1.88
CA GLU A 151 -27.88 24.61 3.21
C GLU A 151 -28.86 23.43 3.20
N GLU A 152 -30.02 23.57 2.56
CA GLU A 152 -31.01 22.50 2.43
C GLU A 152 -30.45 21.27 1.71
N VAL A 153 -29.81 21.47 0.54
CA VAL A 153 -29.25 20.38 -0.27
C VAL A 153 -28.10 19.70 0.45
N VAL A 154 -27.23 20.45 1.12
CA VAL A 154 -26.11 19.90 1.91
C VAL A 154 -26.64 19.08 3.07
N ALA A 155 -27.63 19.57 3.83
CA ALA A 155 -28.23 18.83 4.94
C ALA A 155 -28.87 17.50 4.46
N LYS A 156 -29.62 17.54 3.36
CA LYS A 156 -30.22 16.34 2.75
C LYS A 156 -29.16 15.35 2.26
N THR A 157 -28.10 15.87 1.64
CA THR A 157 -26.99 15.06 1.11
C THR A 157 -26.18 14.42 2.22
N ARG A 158 -25.91 15.15 3.31
CA ARG A 158 -25.24 14.60 4.51
C ARG A 158 -26.05 13.45 5.10
N LYS A 159 -27.36 13.62 5.29
CA LYS A 159 -28.24 12.56 5.80
C LYS A 159 -28.21 11.30 4.92
N GLN A 160 -28.19 11.48 3.60
CA GLN A 160 -28.11 10.36 2.68
C GLN A 160 -26.76 9.64 2.72
N ILE A 161 -25.65 10.39 2.79
CA ILE A 161 -24.32 9.78 2.90
C ILE A 161 -24.18 9.04 4.24
N ASP A 162 -24.71 9.58 5.33
CA ASP A 162 -24.72 8.90 6.64
C ASP A 162 -25.49 7.56 6.59
N GLU A 163 -26.61 7.50 5.85
CA GLU A 163 -27.36 6.26 5.66
C GLU A 163 -26.57 5.27 4.80
N GLN A 164 -25.99 5.73 3.68
CA GLN A 164 -25.13 4.90 2.84
C GLN A 164 -23.93 4.33 3.60
N ILE A 165 -23.31 5.12 4.48
CA ILE A 165 -22.22 4.67 5.36
C ILE A 165 -22.68 3.49 6.21
N ARG A 166 -23.87 3.57 6.82
CA ARG A 166 -24.42 2.48 7.63
C ARG A 166 -24.68 1.24 6.79
N GLU A 167 -25.37 1.38 5.66
CA GLU A 167 -25.68 0.28 4.74
C GLU A 167 -24.40 -0.43 4.25
N ILE A 168 -23.36 0.32 3.89
CA ILE A 168 -22.07 -0.24 3.46
C ILE A 168 -21.41 -1.01 4.61
N GLY A 169 -21.40 -0.45 5.82
CA GLY A 169 -20.86 -1.11 7.00
C GLY A 169 -21.58 -2.42 7.32
N GLU A 170 -22.91 -2.39 7.35
CA GLU A 170 -23.78 -3.54 7.60
C GLU A 170 -23.57 -4.64 6.56
N ARG A 171 -23.58 -4.27 5.27
CA ARG A 171 -23.32 -5.21 4.18
C ARG A 171 -21.93 -5.83 4.31
N THR A 172 -20.92 -5.04 4.63
CA THR A 172 -19.53 -5.54 4.76
C THR A 172 -19.42 -6.58 5.87
N VAL A 173 -20.00 -6.34 7.05
CA VAL A 173 -19.93 -7.31 8.16
C VAL A 173 -20.73 -8.57 7.87
N ILE A 174 -21.84 -8.48 7.13
CA ILE A 174 -22.63 -9.63 6.66
C ILE A 174 -21.82 -10.44 5.65
N ASP A 175 -21.27 -9.81 4.62
CA ASP A 175 -20.48 -10.47 3.57
C ASP A 175 -19.24 -11.17 4.15
N LEU A 176 -18.67 -10.62 5.23
CA LEU A 176 -17.54 -11.20 5.94
C LEU A 176 -17.92 -12.25 7.00
N ASP A 177 -19.20 -12.54 7.25
CA ASP A 177 -19.66 -13.43 8.33
C ASP A 177 -19.17 -12.98 9.73
N ILE A 178 -19.17 -11.66 9.99
CA ILE A 178 -18.77 -11.07 11.28
C ILE A 178 -20.03 -10.63 12.03
N HIS A 179 -20.36 -11.32 13.12
CA HIS A 179 -21.56 -11.04 13.92
C HIS A 179 -21.26 -10.39 15.27
N GLY A 180 -22.16 -9.51 15.74
CA GLY A 180 -22.03 -8.92 17.08
C GLY A 180 -20.94 -7.85 17.17
N LEU A 181 -20.66 -7.16 16.06
CA LEU A 181 -19.87 -5.93 16.06
C LEU A 181 -20.76 -4.78 16.55
N ASN A 182 -20.22 -3.87 17.37
CA ASN A 182 -21.00 -2.72 17.86
C ASN A 182 -21.50 -1.84 16.69
N PRO A 183 -22.75 -1.33 16.70
CA PRO A 183 -23.29 -0.49 15.63
C PRO A 183 -22.42 0.73 15.28
N TYR A 184 -21.72 1.30 16.27
CA TYR A 184 -20.78 2.39 16.03
C TYR A 184 -19.58 1.93 15.19
N LEU A 185 -18.97 0.78 15.54
CA LEU A 185 -17.88 0.20 14.77
C LEU A 185 -18.33 -0.18 13.35
N VAL A 186 -19.55 -0.70 13.20
CA VAL A 186 -20.15 -0.97 11.88
C VAL A 186 -20.24 0.32 11.05
N LYS A 187 -20.70 1.43 11.65
CA LYS A 187 -20.70 2.75 11.00
C LYS A 187 -19.28 3.17 10.60
N MET A 188 -18.28 2.98 11.46
CA MET A 188 -16.89 3.33 11.16
C MET A 188 -16.32 2.49 10.02
N VAL A 189 -16.60 1.18 9.96
CA VAL A 189 -16.26 0.33 8.81
C VAL A 189 -16.84 0.92 7.53
N GLY A 190 -18.10 1.36 7.54
CA GLY A 190 -18.70 2.06 6.40
C GLY A 190 -17.95 3.33 5.98
N ARG A 191 -17.45 4.12 6.93
CA ARG A 191 -16.67 5.34 6.66
C ARG A 191 -15.36 5.06 5.93
N MET A 192 -14.76 3.87 6.11
CA MET A 192 -13.55 3.47 5.40
C MET A 192 -13.73 3.51 3.87
N ARG A 193 -14.96 3.39 3.36
CA ARG A 193 -15.23 3.49 1.91
C ARG A 193 -14.85 4.84 1.34
N PHE A 194 -14.86 5.90 2.13
CA PHE A 194 -14.57 7.26 1.66
C PHE A 194 -13.10 7.63 1.86
N ARG A 195 -12.33 6.85 2.64
CA ARG A 195 -10.90 7.11 2.83
C ARG A 195 -10.07 6.29 1.85
N SER A 196 -9.04 6.92 1.30
CA SER A 196 -8.00 6.22 0.54
C SER A 196 -6.66 6.35 1.27
N SER A 197 -5.85 5.30 1.23
CA SER A 197 -4.48 5.28 1.75
C SER A 197 -3.57 4.68 0.70
N TYR A 198 -2.47 5.34 0.37
CA TYR A 198 -1.51 4.90 -0.65
C TYR A 198 -2.16 4.55 -2.01
N GLY A 199 -3.20 5.28 -2.41
CA GLY A 199 -3.94 5.06 -3.67
C GLY A 199 -4.98 3.95 -3.62
N GLN A 200 -5.09 3.20 -2.53
CA GLN A 200 -6.10 2.17 -2.36
C GLN A 200 -7.26 2.66 -1.50
N ASN A 201 -8.47 2.20 -1.81
CA ASN A 201 -9.62 2.43 -0.96
C ASN A 201 -9.46 1.66 0.37
N LEU A 202 -9.62 2.34 1.50
CA LEU A 202 -9.35 1.76 2.81
C LEU A 202 -10.28 0.59 3.15
N LEU A 203 -11.57 0.70 2.83
CA LEU A 203 -12.51 -0.40 3.10
C LEU A 203 -12.13 -1.66 2.30
N LYS A 204 -11.76 -1.49 1.03
CA LYS A 204 -11.32 -2.62 0.19
C LYS A 204 -10.06 -3.28 0.77
N HIS A 205 -9.07 -2.48 1.16
CA HIS A 205 -7.86 -2.95 1.84
C HIS A 205 -8.21 -3.74 3.09
N SER A 206 -9.04 -3.20 3.98
CA SER A 206 -9.43 -3.89 5.22
C SER A 206 -10.23 -5.18 4.97
N ILE A 207 -11.09 -5.23 3.94
CA ILE A 207 -11.79 -6.45 3.52
C ILE A 207 -10.78 -7.50 3.04
N GLU A 208 -9.83 -7.11 2.20
CA GLU A 208 -8.78 -8.01 1.72
C GLU A 208 -7.92 -8.53 2.88
N THR A 209 -7.44 -7.65 3.74
CA THR A 209 -6.66 -7.99 4.93
C THR A 209 -7.44 -8.95 5.82
N ALA A 210 -8.75 -8.74 6.02
CA ALA A 210 -9.61 -9.68 6.76
C ALA A 210 -9.62 -11.09 6.14
N HIS A 211 -9.74 -11.20 4.81
CA HIS A 211 -9.70 -12.48 4.10
C HIS A 211 -8.33 -13.16 4.22
N LEU A 212 -7.25 -12.42 4.05
CA LEU A 212 -5.88 -12.91 4.21
C LEU A 212 -5.65 -13.42 5.64
N CYS A 213 -6.08 -12.67 6.65
CA CYS A 213 -5.93 -13.04 8.05
C CYS A 213 -6.68 -14.34 8.37
N ALA A 214 -7.91 -14.48 7.86
CA ALA A 214 -8.70 -15.69 8.04
C ALA A 214 -8.03 -16.91 7.39
N ALA A 215 -7.56 -16.76 6.14
CA ALA A 215 -6.90 -17.83 5.42
C ALA A 215 -5.55 -18.21 6.06
N MET A 216 -4.73 -17.24 6.44
CA MET A 216 -3.44 -17.47 7.09
C MET A 216 -3.62 -18.15 8.45
N ALA A 217 -4.58 -17.68 9.26
CA ALA A 217 -4.91 -18.31 10.54
C ALA A 217 -5.34 -19.78 10.38
N ALA A 218 -6.14 -20.08 9.35
CA ALA A 218 -6.58 -21.44 9.06
C ALA A 218 -5.43 -22.35 8.61
N GLU A 219 -4.56 -21.85 7.73
CA GLU A 219 -3.37 -22.60 7.26
C GLU A 219 -2.33 -22.82 8.37
N LEU A 220 -2.27 -21.94 9.36
CA LEU A 220 -1.47 -22.11 10.58
C LEU A 220 -2.09 -23.11 11.58
N GLY A 221 -3.28 -23.66 11.29
CA GLY A 221 -3.96 -24.63 12.15
C GLY A 221 -4.61 -24.02 13.39
N LEU A 222 -4.91 -22.71 13.38
CA LEU A 222 -5.62 -22.08 14.50
C LEU A 222 -7.06 -22.58 14.60
N THR A 223 -7.63 -22.50 15.81
CA THR A 223 -9.01 -22.93 16.06
C THR A 223 -10.02 -22.12 15.24
N PRO A 224 -11.20 -22.65 14.92
CA PRO A 224 -12.24 -21.90 14.20
C PRO A 224 -12.61 -20.57 14.86
N LYS A 225 -12.55 -20.51 16.20
CA LYS A 225 -12.77 -19.26 16.96
C LYS A 225 -11.67 -18.24 16.71
N GLN A 226 -10.40 -18.65 16.70
CA GLN A 226 -9.28 -17.76 16.42
C GLN A 226 -9.27 -17.28 14.96
N VAL A 227 -9.67 -18.12 14.00
CA VAL A 227 -9.84 -17.71 12.60
C VAL A 227 -10.88 -16.59 12.47
N LYS A 228 -12.02 -16.70 13.18
CA LYS A 228 -13.04 -15.62 13.22
C LYS A 228 -12.50 -14.34 13.86
N LEU A 229 -11.71 -14.45 14.93
CA LEU A 229 -11.07 -13.29 15.56
C LEU A 229 -10.03 -12.64 14.64
N ALA A 230 -9.25 -13.43 13.90
CA ALA A 230 -8.28 -12.94 12.92
C ALA A 230 -8.97 -12.15 11.79
N LYS A 231 -10.08 -12.69 11.26
CA LYS A 231 -10.89 -12.00 10.24
C LYS A 231 -11.43 -10.67 10.75
N ARG A 232 -11.96 -10.65 11.98
CA ARG A 232 -12.45 -9.44 12.64
C ARG A 232 -11.33 -8.41 12.85
N ALA A 233 -10.19 -8.81 13.39
CA ALA A 233 -9.05 -7.93 13.60
C ALA A 233 -8.50 -7.38 12.28
N GLY A 234 -8.45 -8.19 11.23
CA GLY A 234 -8.04 -7.74 9.90
C GLY A 234 -8.97 -6.68 9.30
N LEU A 235 -10.29 -6.74 9.55
CA LEU A 235 -11.21 -5.67 9.14
C LEU A 235 -11.00 -4.37 9.92
N LEU A 236 -10.65 -4.49 11.21
CA LEU A 236 -10.59 -3.35 12.14
C LEU A 236 -9.20 -2.73 12.29
N HIS A 237 -8.12 -3.36 11.80
CA HIS A 237 -6.73 -2.93 12.05
C HIS A 237 -6.50 -1.43 11.79
N ASP A 238 -7.09 -0.91 10.71
CA ASP A 238 -6.95 0.47 10.27
C ASP A 238 -8.13 1.39 10.67
N ILE A 239 -9.02 0.96 11.57
CA ILE A 239 -10.22 1.73 11.94
C ILE A 239 -9.92 3.09 12.58
N GLY A 240 -8.75 3.26 13.18
CA GLY A 240 -8.30 4.56 13.69
C GLY A 240 -8.09 5.60 12.58
N LYS A 241 -8.00 5.19 11.31
CA LYS A 241 -7.97 6.10 10.16
C LYS A 241 -9.35 6.72 9.85
N VAL A 242 -10.45 6.40 10.52
CA VAL A 242 -11.76 6.98 10.15
C VAL A 242 -12.46 7.70 11.29
N THR A 243 -11.75 7.90 12.39
CA THR A 243 -12.22 8.68 13.54
C THR A 243 -12.37 10.16 13.18
N GLU A 244 -13.33 10.81 13.84
CA GLU A 244 -13.65 12.23 13.63
C GLU A 244 -12.75 13.16 14.44
N GLU A 245 -12.15 12.64 15.51
CA GLU A 245 -11.29 13.38 16.43
C GLU A 245 -9.86 13.40 15.91
N ALA A 246 -9.30 14.60 15.74
CA ALA A 246 -7.88 14.78 15.49
C ALA A 246 -7.13 14.40 16.76
N SER A 247 -6.32 13.35 16.69
CA SER A 247 -5.47 12.89 17.78
C SER A 247 -4.02 12.87 17.30
N GLU A 248 -3.09 13.14 18.20
CA GLU A 248 -1.64 13.04 17.95
C GLU A 248 -1.16 11.59 18.01
N LEU A 249 -2.00 10.68 18.48
CA LEU A 249 -1.72 9.26 18.51
C LEU A 249 -1.72 8.68 17.08
N SER A 250 -0.96 7.61 16.89
CA SER A 250 -1.01 6.79 15.69
C SER A 250 -2.40 6.18 15.46
N HIS A 251 -2.71 5.84 14.21
CA HIS A 251 -4.01 5.23 13.90
C HIS A 251 -4.18 3.84 14.54
N ALA A 252 -3.10 3.13 14.84
CA ALA A 252 -3.15 1.83 15.51
C ALA A 252 -3.57 2.00 16.98
N LEU A 253 -2.97 2.94 17.73
CA LEU A 253 -3.41 3.26 19.09
C LEU A 253 -4.85 3.79 19.14
N ILE A 254 -5.22 4.71 18.23
CA ILE A 254 -6.59 5.21 18.14
C ILE A 254 -7.58 4.06 17.86
N GLY A 255 -7.22 3.17 16.94
CA GLY A 255 -8.02 1.99 16.61
C GLY A 255 -8.17 1.05 17.80
N MET A 256 -7.11 0.87 18.59
CA MET A 256 -7.10 0.08 19.82
C MET A 256 -8.06 0.67 20.86
N GLU A 257 -7.93 1.95 21.19
CA GLU A 257 -8.80 2.65 22.14
C GLU A 257 -10.27 2.57 21.70
N LEU A 258 -10.52 2.68 20.41
CA LEU A 258 -11.87 2.55 19.85
C LEU A 258 -12.44 1.14 20.06
N CYS A 259 -11.64 0.11 19.78
CA CYS A 259 -12.03 -1.28 19.99
C CYS A 259 -12.28 -1.58 21.48
N GLU A 260 -11.45 -1.05 22.38
CA GLU A 260 -11.64 -1.17 23.83
C GLU A 260 -12.93 -0.49 24.30
N LYS A 261 -13.16 0.75 23.85
CA LYS A 261 -14.35 1.53 24.19
C LYS A 261 -15.65 0.81 23.82
N TYR A 262 -15.64 0.06 22.73
CA TYR A 262 -16.80 -0.73 22.27
C TYR A 262 -16.73 -2.22 22.64
N ASN A 263 -15.89 -2.57 23.61
CA ASN A 263 -15.80 -3.88 24.27
C ASN A 263 -15.52 -5.04 23.30
N GLU A 264 -14.61 -4.81 22.35
CA GLU A 264 -14.07 -5.89 21.51
C GLU A 264 -13.18 -6.86 22.30
N HIS A 265 -12.98 -8.04 21.73
CA HIS A 265 -12.17 -9.08 22.37
C HIS A 265 -10.72 -8.61 22.59
N PRO A 266 -10.07 -8.87 23.75
CA PRO A 266 -8.71 -8.37 24.04
C PRO A 266 -7.66 -8.73 22.99
N ALA A 267 -7.77 -9.91 22.38
CA ALA A 267 -6.88 -10.32 21.28
C ALA A 267 -7.08 -9.47 20.00
N VAL A 268 -8.31 -9.02 19.71
CA VAL A 268 -8.59 -8.11 18.58
C VAL A 268 -8.05 -6.73 18.89
N VAL A 269 -8.30 -6.23 20.10
CA VAL A 269 -7.76 -4.96 20.61
C VAL A 269 -6.25 -4.91 20.46
N ASN A 270 -5.52 -5.90 21.00
CA ASN A 270 -4.06 -5.93 20.89
C ASN A 270 -3.60 -6.08 19.43
N ALA A 271 -4.28 -6.88 18.60
CA ALA A 271 -3.90 -7.01 17.20
C ALA A 271 -4.07 -5.69 16.43
N VAL A 272 -5.09 -4.89 16.74
CA VAL A 272 -5.29 -3.55 16.18
C VAL A 272 -4.24 -2.57 16.71
N GLY A 273 -3.88 -2.61 17.99
CA GLY A 273 -2.84 -1.71 18.54
C GLY A 273 -1.41 -2.07 18.13
N ALA A 274 -1.11 -3.36 17.95
CA ALA A 274 0.25 -3.85 17.77
C ALA A 274 0.68 -4.05 16.31
N HIS A 275 -0.20 -3.87 15.31
CA HIS A 275 0.13 -4.21 13.91
C HIS A 275 1.25 -3.34 13.30
N HIS A 276 1.57 -2.18 13.91
CA HIS A 276 2.72 -1.34 13.56
C HIS A 276 3.83 -1.35 14.64
N ASP A 277 3.88 -2.37 15.49
CA ASP A 277 4.89 -2.53 16.56
C ASP A 277 4.88 -1.42 17.62
N GLU A 278 3.76 -0.72 17.78
CA GLU A 278 3.60 0.40 18.74
C GLU A 278 3.43 -0.08 20.18
N ILE A 279 2.93 -1.31 20.34
CA ILE A 279 2.80 -2.01 21.62
C ILE A 279 3.25 -3.46 21.45
N GLU A 280 3.48 -4.14 22.57
CA GLU A 280 3.85 -5.56 22.56
C GLU A 280 2.76 -6.45 21.96
N MET A 281 3.17 -7.32 21.03
CA MET A 281 2.31 -8.38 20.50
C MET A 281 2.18 -9.50 21.54
N ASN A 282 1.06 -9.54 22.25
CA ASN A 282 0.83 -10.51 23.33
C ASN A 282 0.05 -11.75 22.90
N ASN A 283 -0.33 -11.85 21.62
CA ASN A 283 -1.10 -12.95 21.09
C ASN A 283 -0.76 -13.22 19.61
N ILE A 284 -1.09 -14.42 19.13
CA ILE A 284 -0.74 -14.88 17.78
C ILE A 284 -1.46 -14.12 16.64
N LEU A 285 -2.56 -13.40 16.93
CA LEU A 285 -3.29 -12.67 15.90
C LEU A 285 -2.49 -11.44 15.44
N SER A 286 -1.81 -10.75 16.35
CA SER A 286 -1.04 -9.53 16.05
C SER A 286 -0.01 -9.71 14.93
N PRO A 287 0.88 -10.73 14.96
CA PRO A 287 1.81 -10.97 13.85
C PRO A 287 1.11 -11.44 12.56
N ILE A 288 -0.06 -12.10 12.66
CA ILE A 288 -0.86 -12.46 11.47
C ILE A 288 -1.41 -11.20 10.80
N ILE A 289 -1.98 -10.26 11.58
CA ILE A 289 -2.52 -9.00 11.07
C ILE A 289 -1.42 -8.20 10.40
N GLN A 290 -0.27 -8.01 11.08
CA GLN A 290 0.87 -7.29 10.54
C GLN A 290 1.36 -7.89 9.20
N ALA A 291 1.50 -9.23 9.14
CA ALA A 291 1.92 -9.89 7.91
C ALA A 291 0.90 -9.72 6.77
N CYS A 292 -0.40 -9.83 7.07
CA CYS A 292 -1.46 -9.70 6.07
C CYS A 292 -1.64 -8.26 5.58
N ASP A 293 -1.50 -7.27 6.46
CA ASP A 293 -1.50 -5.85 6.11
C ASP A 293 -0.36 -5.53 5.14
N ALA A 294 0.86 -5.99 5.46
CA ALA A 294 2.01 -5.85 4.56
C ALA A 294 1.80 -6.52 3.21
N ILE A 295 1.18 -7.72 3.17
CA ILE A 295 0.85 -8.42 1.92
C ILE A 295 -0.14 -7.62 1.07
N SER A 296 -1.20 -7.11 1.68
CA SER A 296 -2.22 -6.31 1.00
C SER A 296 -1.62 -5.00 0.45
N GLY A 297 -0.84 -4.29 1.27
CA GLY A 297 -0.18 -3.04 0.91
C GLY A 297 0.94 -3.18 -0.14
N ALA A 298 1.63 -4.33 -0.20
CA ALA A 298 2.75 -4.55 -1.11
C ALA A 298 2.34 -5.03 -2.53
N ARG A 299 1.04 -5.28 -2.80
CA ARG A 299 0.63 -5.83 -4.10
C ARG A 299 0.99 -4.91 -5.28
N PRO A 300 1.67 -5.42 -6.32
CA PRO A 300 1.88 -4.71 -7.59
C PRO A 300 0.58 -4.66 -8.42
N GLY A 301 -0.30 -3.78 -7.98
CA GLY A 301 -1.48 -3.26 -8.69
C GLY A 301 -1.62 -1.76 -8.44
N ALA A 302 -1.12 -1.27 -7.30
CA ALA A 302 -1.04 0.13 -6.87
C ALA A 302 -0.22 1.09 -7.78
N ARG A 303 0.38 0.58 -8.87
CA ARG A 303 1.21 1.37 -9.82
C ARG A 303 0.91 1.11 -11.29
N ARG A 304 0.01 0.19 -11.66
CA ARG A 304 -0.09 -0.27 -13.06
C ARG A 304 -0.76 0.75 -13.99
N GLU A 305 -1.87 1.39 -13.60
CA GLU A 305 -2.49 2.45 -14.42
C GLU A 305 -1.58 3.67 -14.58
N ILE A 306 -0.83 4.03 -13.52
CA ILE A 306 0.14 5.12 -13.56
C ILE A 306 1.32 4.74 -14.47
N LEU A 307 1.80 3.49 -14.41
CA LEU A 307 2.89 3.02 -15.26
C LEU A 307 2.48 2.95 -16.72
N GLU A 308 1.28 2.47 -17.05
CA GLU A 308 0.83 2.35 -18.43
C GLU A 308 0.57 3.72 -19.08
N SER A 309 -0.09 4.64 -18.38
CA SER A 309 -0.22 6.03 -18.83
C SER A 309 1.13 6.76 -18.88
N TYR A 310 2.06 6.45 -17.98
CA TYR A 310 3.42 6.98 -18.01
C TYR A 310 4.27 6.43 -19.16
N LEU A 311 4.20 5.12 -19.41
CA LEU A 311 4.88 4.46 -20.54
C LEU A 311 4.29 4.92 -21.86
N LYS A 312 2.96 5.06 -21.95
CA LYS A 312 2.29 5.63 -23.12
C LYS A 312 2.75 7.07 -23.37
N ARG A 313 2.79 7.91 -22.33
CA ARG A 313 3.32 9.27 -22.42
C ARG A 313 4.78 9.35 -22.90
N ILE A 314 5.65 8.49 -22.38
CA ILE A 314 7.04 8.39 -22.84
C ILE A 314 7.09 7.99 -24.31
N LYS A 315 6.27 7.01 -24.71
CA LYS A 315 6.19 6.53 -26.08
C LYS A 315 5.67 7.62 -27.03
N ASP A 316 4.66 8.38 -26.62
CA ASP A 316 4.12 9.49 -27.39
C ASP A 316 5.19 10.60 -27.58
N LEU A 317 5.99 10.92 -26.55
CA LEU A 317 7.13 11.85 -26.63
C LEU A 317 8.20 11.38 -27.63
N GLU A 318 8.54 10.08 -27.60
CA GLU A 318 9.52 9.49 -28.51
C GLU A 318 8.99 9.47 -29.95
N GLU A 319 7.72 9.11 -30.16
CA GLU A 319 7.06 9.10 -31.46
C GLU A 319 6.93 10.50 -32.06
N LEU A 320 6.65 11.52 -31.25
CA LEU A 320 6.59 12.91 -31.69
C LEU A 320 7.92 13.35 -32.31
N ALA A 321 9.04 13.04 -31.66
CA ALA A 321 10.37 13.35 -32.18
C ALA A 321 10.75 12.50 -33.41
N LEU A 322 10.40 11.20 -33.41
CA LEU A 322 10.62 10.31 -34.56
C LEU A 322 9.85 10.74 -35.82
N GLY A 323 8.77 11.50 -35.66
CA GLY A 323 7.99 12.04 -36.78
C GLY A 323 8.68 13.15 -37.58
N HIS A 324 9.83 13.67 -37.12
CA HIS A 324 10.58 14.70 -37.84
C HIS A 324 11.64 14.10 -38.78
N GLU A 325 11.75 14.66 -39.98
CA GLU A 325 12.70 14.20 -41.00
C GLU A 325 14.15 14.36 -40.52
N GLY A 326 14.95 13.29 -40.64
CA GLY A 326 16.35 13.25 -40.25
C GLY A 326 16.62 12.74 -38.82
N VAL A 327 15.57 12.43 -38.04
CA VAL A 327 15.69 11.76 -36.73
C VAL A 327 15.85 10.26 -36.91
N GLU A 328 16.95 9.70 -36.39
CA GLU A 328 17.20 8.24 -36.38
C GLU A 328 16.57 7.58 -35.15
N LYS A 329 16.73 8.19 -33.97
CA LYS A 329 16.26 7.65 -32.68
C LYS A 329 15.86 8.78 -31.74
N ALA A 330 14.88 8.53 -30.88
CA ALA A 330 14.52 9.42 -29.79
C ALA A 330 14.40 8.62 -28.49
N PHE A 331 14.87 9.20 -27.38
CA PHE A 331 14.83 8.58 -26.06
C PHE A 331 14.35 9.59 -25.02
N ALA A 332 13.25 9.28 -24.33
CA ALA A 332 12.85 10.06 -23.16
C ALA A 332 13.63 9.58 -21.93
N MET A 333 14.40 10.49 -21.33
CA MET A 333 15.24 10.27 -20.16
C MET A 333 14.70 11.03 -18.94
N GLN A 334 15.27 10.73 -17.76
CA GLN A 334 14.95 11.41 -16.50
C GLN A 334 13.44 11.49 -16.21
N ALA A 335 12.77 10.36 -16.36
CA ALA A 335 11.33 10.26 -16.19
C ALA A 335 10.48 11.19 -17.09
N GLY A 336 10.93 11.41 -18.33
CA GLY A 336 10.25 12.25 -19.32
C GLY A 336 10.56 13.74 -19.21
N ARG A 337 11.56 14.13 -18.40
CA ARG A 337 12.02 15.54 -18.27
C ARG A 337 13.15 15.90 -19.23
N GLU A 338 13.73 14.92 -19.90
CA GLU A 338 14.76 15.12 -20.92
C GLU A 338 14.40 14.28 -22.14
N LEU A 339 14.43 14.86 -23.34
CA LEU A 339 14.25 14.14 -24.59
C LEU A 339 15.55 14.24 -25.40
N ARG A 340 16.19 13.10 -25.63
CA ARG A 340 17.39 13.02 -26.46
C ARG A 340 17.05 12.50 -27.84
N VAL A 341 17.38 13.29 -28.85
CA VAL A 341 17.08 13.01 -30.25
C VAL A 341 18.40 12.80 -30.98
N ILE A 342 18.59 11.64 -31.58
CA ILE A 342 19.76 11.30 -32.38
C ILE A 342 19.39 11.47 -33.84
N VAL A 343 20.17 12.27 -34.56
CA VAL A 343 19.95 12.58 -35.97
C VAL A 343 21.01 11.98 -36.87
N GLU A 344 20.63 11.68 -38.11
CA GLU A 344 21.55 11.19 -39.13
C GLU A 344 22.52 12.30 -39.55
N ALA A 345 23.80 12.18 -39.17
CA ALA A 345 24.80 13.23 -39.41
C ALA A 345 25.06 13.53 -40.90
N GLU A 346 24.71 12.61 -41.81
CA GLU A 346 24.83 12.79 -43.26
C GLU A 346 23.67 13.59 -43.88
N LYS A 347 22.48 13.56 -43.25
CA LYS A 347 21.27 14.22 -43.76
C LYS A 347 20.94 15.52 -43.02
N VAL A 348 21.36 15.64 -41.77
CA VAL A 348 21.08 16.80 -40.92
C VAL A 348 22.32 17.67 -40.80
N SER A 349 22.18 18.97 -41.11
CA SER A 349 23.22 19.98 -40.88
C SER A 349 23.20 20.49 -39.44
N ASP A 350 24.27 21.13 -38.99
CA ASP A 350 24.33 21.68 -37.62
C ASP A 350 23.24 22.75 -37.39
N SER A 351 23.01 23.63 -38.36
CA SER A 351 21.93 24.62 -38.31
C SER A 351 20.55 23.98 -38.22
N TYR A 352 20.33 22.89 -38.96
CA TYR A 352 19.05 22.18 -38.93
C TYR A 352 18.86 21.41 -37.61
N ALA A 353 19.94 20.96 -36.96
CA ALA A 353 19.86 20.33 -35.64
C ALA A 353 19.40 21.33 -34.56
N ASP A 354 19.85 22.59 -34.64
CA ASP A 354 19.39 23.67 -33.77
C ASP A 354 17.90 23.95 -33.99
N ASP A 355 17.48 24.13 -35.25
CA ASP A 355 16.08 24.34 -35.62
C ASP A 355 15.18 23.18 -35.17
N LEU A 356 15.66 21.94 -35.34
CA LEU A 356 14.95 20.74 -34.94
C LEU A 356 14.74 20.65 -33.43
N SER A 357 15.73 21.06 -32.64
CA SER A 357 15.59 21.10 -31.17
C SER A 357 14.49 22.06 -30.74
N PHE A 358 14.39 23.21 -31.42
CA PHE A 358 13.38 24.23 -31.17
C PHE A 358 11.98 23.75 -31.62
N MET A 359 11.87 23.22 -32.84
CA MET A 359 10.61 22.70 -33.39
C MET A 359 10.02 21.59 -32.52
N ILE A 360 10.84 20.64 -32.06
CA ILE A 360 10.40 19.56 -31.17
C ILE A 360 9.94 20.13 -29.82
N SER A 361 10.67 21.12 -29.27
CA SER A 361 10.31 21.74 -28.00
C SER A 361 8.95 22.47 -28.07
N GLN A 362 8.70 23.18 -29.18
CA GLN A 362 7.46 23.91 -29.42
C GLN A 362 6.29 22.95 -29.63
N LYS A 363 6.49 21.89 -30.41
CA LYS A 363 5.46 20.88 -30.66
C LYS A 363 5.07 20.13 -29.39
N ILE A 364 6.03 19.84 -28.50
CA ILE A 364 5.74 19.27 -27.18
C ILE A 364 4.89 20.23 -26.34
N GLN A 365 5.20 21.54 -26.38
CA GLN A 365 4.43 22.56 -25.66
C GLN A 365 3.00 22.69 -26.17
N ASP A 366 2.79 22.58 -27.48
CA ASP A 366 1.48 22.78 -28.12
C ASP A 366 0.59 21.52 -28.07
N GLU A 367 1.17 20.33 -28.24
CA GLU A 367 0.42 19.07 -28.37
C GLU A 367 0.35 18.26 -27.06
N MET A 368 1.21 18.54 -26.07
CA MET A 368 1.27 17.75 -24.84
C MET A 368 1.19 18.63 -23.58
N GLN A 369 0.26 18.29 -22.69
CA GLN A 369 0.21 18.88 -21.35
C GLN A 369 1.22 18.21 -20.44
N TYR A 370 2.35 18.88 -20.19
CA TYR A 370 3.39 18.41 -19.27
C TYR A 370 3.57 19.31 -18.05
N PRO A 371 3.59 18.75 -16.82
CA PRO A 371 3.94 19.51 -15.63
C PRO A 371 5.46 19.71 -15.56
N GLY A 372 5.90 20.93 -15.86
CA GLY A 372 7.30 21.36 -15.76
C GLY A 372 8.01 21.49 -17.11
N GLN A 373 9.32 21.78 -17.07
CA GLN A 373 10.13 21.99 -18.26
C GLN A 373 10.70 20.66 -18.78
N ILE A 374 10.61 20.43 -20.08
CA ILE A 374 11.27 19.31 -20.78
C ILE A 374 12.49 19.85 -21.51
N LYS A 375 13.65 19.28 -21.24
CA LYS A 375 14.89 19.60 -21.94
C LYS A 375 15.02 18.76 -23.21
N VAL A 376 14.92 19.38 -24.38
CA VAL A 376 15.19 18.70 -25.66
C VAL A 376 16.67 18.84 -26.01
N THR A 377 17.35 17.74 -26.30
CA THR A 377 18.76 17.72 -26.72
C THR A 377 18.89 16.94 -28.01
N VAL A 378 19.27 17.61 -29.09
CA VAL A 378 19.57 16.98 -30.38
C VAL A 378 21.06 16.66 -30.44
N ILE A 379 21.39 15.41 -30.77
CA ILE A 379 22.75 14.88 -30.84
C ILE A 379 23.02 14.42 -32.27
N ARG A 380 23.93 15.11 -32.92
CA ARG A 380 24.49 14.73 -34.23
C ARG A 380 25.86 14.11 -33.99
N GLU A 381 26.01 12.81 -34.27
CA GLU A 381 27.27 12.08 -34.06
C GLU A 381 27.79 11.48 -35.36
N LYS A 382 29.06 11.74 -35.70
CA LYS A 382 29.78 11.07 -36.78
C LYS A 382 30.92 10.24 -36.19
N ARG A 383 30.87 8.91 -36.37
CA ARG A 383 31.94 7.99 -35.95
C ARG A 383 32.78 7.57 -37.16
N ALA A 384 34.06 7.91 -37.16
CA ALA A 384 35.04 7.42 -38.12
C ALA A 384 35.99 6.45 -37.41
N VAL A 385 36.05 5.20 -37.85
CA VAL A 385 36.88 4.16 -37.24
C VAL A 385 37.86 3.64 -38.30
N ASN A 386 39.15 3.81 -38.06
CA ASN A 386 40.21 3.27 -38.89
C ASN A 386 41.02 2.26 -38.08
N TYR A 387 41.34 1.13 -38.69
CA TYR A 387 42.23 0.14 -38.11
C TYR A 387 43.61 0.27 -38.77
N ALA A 388 44.64 0.53 -37.97
CA ALA A 388 46.02 0.37 -38.42
C ALA A 388 46.36 -1.14 -38.39
N ARG A 389 46.99 -1.63 -39.46
CA ARG A 389 47.63 -2.95 -39.46
C ARG A 389 49.13 -2.80 -39.33
#